data_AF-X1EW36-F1
#
_entry.id   AF-X1EW36-F1
#
_cell.length_a   1.000
_cell.length_b   1.000
_cell.length_c   1.000
_cell.angle_alpha   90.00
_cell.angle_beta   90.00
_cell.angle_gamma   90.00
#
_symmetry.space_group_name_H-M   'P 1'
#
loop_
_entity.id
_entity.type
_entity.pdbx_description
1 polymer ?
#
loop_
_entity_poly.entity_id
_entity_poly.type
_entity_poly.pdbx_seq_one_letter_code
_entity_poly.pdbx_strand_id
1 'polypeptide(L)'
;TTWAGDSALRTMAISSFQTSDGNVIGDIEIMVEDPDGDNPVVSSSGRVALVESRVLFKCARVVLEEEKYKPWINGIFGDEELDFSSNSIVDSYDSRNGAYGGSNMGSEGHVGTNGTDYGDIDLASNARIYGNAVSGPESNPADVIITWGNAEIFGELDSLSEPNAMPSVPLPKSLLYNGDYFLGGNDSDTIDESGVYTSFRLDSNARVTITADVTLFITGEFSMSSNSQLDIADAIKVTIYLGGSFIQHSNTQINNLSEDPTSLLIMGTDTFNGEMEWNSNSQFWGAVYVPQANIHLNSNADFYGSISAKSFDCDSNAKIHYDWALAALALDGA
;
A
#
# COMPACT_ATOMS: atom_id res chain seq x y z
N THR A 1 -2.12 9.43 38.59
CA THR A 1 -2.36 10.67 37.81
C THR A 1 -3.52 10.42 36.87
N THR A 2 -4.35 11.43 36.60
CA THR A 2 -5.54 11.33 35.75
C THR A 2 -5.59 12.52 34.80
N TRP A 3 -5.98 12.27 33.55
CA TRP A 3 -6.19 13.32 32.55
C TRP A 3 -7.49 14.08 32.83
N ALA A 4 -7.49 15.38 32.57
CA ALA A 4 -8.66 16.26 32.64
C ALA A 4 -8.73 17.14 31.38
N GLY A 5 -9.93 17.41 30.87
CA GLY A 5 -10.12 18.27 29.70
C GLY A 5 -11.14 17.73 28.69
N ASP A 6 -11.08 18.24 27.46
CA ASP A 6 -11.98 17.94 26.35
C ASP A 6 -11.22 17.77 25.01
N SER A 7 -11.91 17.92 23.88
CA SER A 7 -11.32 17.80 22.54
C SER A 7 -10.47 18.99 22.10
N ALA A 8 -10.47 20.10 22.85
CA ALA A 8 -9.63 21.26 22.57
C ALA A 8 -8.35 21.25 23.42
N LEU A 9 -8.42 20.75 24.65
CA LEU A 9 -7.27 20.69 25.54
C LEU A 9 -7.43 19.57 26.59
N ARG A 10 -6.42 18.70 26.71
CA ARG A 10 -6.27 17.75 27.82
C ARG A 10 -5.03 18.06 28.64
N THR A 11 -5.13 17.90 29.95
CA THR A 11 -4.03 18.19 30.88
C THR A 11 -3.86 17.06 31.90
N MET A 12 -2.62 16.84 32.33
CA MET A 12 -2.27 15.91 33.41
C MET A 12 -1.16 16.51 34.26
N ALA A 13 -1.32 16.46 35.57
CA ALA A 13 -0.28 16.86 36.53
C ALA A 13 0.32 15.63 37.21
N ILE A 14 1.65 15.59 37.30
CA ILE A 14 2.44 14.65 38.09
C ILE A 14 3.07 15.44 39.23
N SER A 15 2.48 15.39 40.42
CA SER A 15 2.81 16.31 41.53
C SER A 15 3.79 15.76 42.57
N SER A 16 4.49 14.65 42.28
CA SER A 16 5.26 13.90 43.28
C SER A 16 6.67 13.53 42.81
N PHE A 17 7.38 14.44 42.14
CA PHE A 17 8.78 14.19 41.81
C PHE A 17 9.62 14.30 43.09
N GLN A 18 10.22 13.21 43.53
CA GLN A 18 10.89 13.12 44.84
C GLN A 18 12.41 12.95 44.73
N THR A 19 13.15 13.41 45.74
CA THR A 19 14.55 13.02 45.96
C THR A 19 14.65 11.58 46.48
N SER A 20 15.87 11.03 46.51
CA SER A 20 16.17 9.71 47.12
C SER A 20 15.69 9.57 48.56
N ASP A 21 15.54 10.69 49.27
CA ASP A 21 15.17 10.75 50.68
C ASP A 21 13.64 10.96 50.87
N GLY A 22 12.87 10.92 49.77
CA GLY A 22 11.41 10.99 49.76
C GLY A 22 10.80 12.40 49.75
N ASN A 23 11.63 13.46 49.67
CA ASN A 23 11.14 14.84 49.63
C ASN A 23 10.62 15.19 48.24
N VAL A 24 9.37 15.65 48.13
CA VAL A 24 8.82 16.17 46.87
C VAL A 24 9.52 17.49 46.54
N ILE A 25 10.14 17.55 45.37
CA ILE A 25 10.94 18.69 44.89
C ILE A 25 10.33 19.38 43.67
N GLY A 26 9.27 18.81 43.08
CA GLY A 26 8.69 19.37 41.89
C GLY A 26 7.47 18.65 41.35
N ASP A 27 6.92 19.26 40.31
CA ASP A 27 5.78 18.78 39.56
C ASP A 27 6.03 18.86 38.06
N ILE A 28 5.33 18.04 37.29
CA ILE A 28 5.30 18.11 35.83
C ILE A 28 3.85 18.31 35.43
N GLU A 29 3.61 19.35 34.64
CA GLU A 29 2.35 19.57 33.95
C GLU A 29 2.51 19.14 32.49
N ILE A 30 1.59 18.33 32.00
CA ILE A 30 1.53 17.91 30.60
C ILE A 30 0.23 18.44 30.02
N MET A 31 0.29 19.06 28.85
CA MET A 31 -0.84 19.58 28.10
C MET A 31 -0.83 18.99 26.69
N VAL A 32 -2.00 18.60 26.20
CA VAL A 32 -2.24 18.16 24.82
C VAL A 32 -3.28 19.11 24.24
N GLU A 33 -2.84 20.02 23.37
CA GLU A 33 -3.73 20.92 22.63
C GLU A 33 -4.25 20.20 21.38
N ASP A 34 -5.52 20.39 21.07
CA ASP A 34 -6.24 19.74 19.96
C ASP A 34 -6.00 18.21 19.90
N PRO A 35 -6.25 17.48 21.00
CA PRO A 35 -5.94 16.05 21.11
C PRO A 35 -6.63 15.17 20.07
N ASP A 36 -7.71 15.64 19.47
CA ASP A 36 -8.50 14.89 18.48
C ASP A 36 -8.33 15.48 17.06
N GLY A 37 -7.42 16.46 16.86
CA GLY A 37 -7.09 17.05 15.57
C GLY A 37 -5.90 16.35 14.88
N ASP A 38 -5.63 16.74 13.63
CA ASP A 38 -4.64 16.06 12.77
C ASP A 38 -3.19 16.22 13.27
N ASN A 39 -2.89 17.31 13.99
CA ASN A 39 -1.56 17.62 14.51
C ASN A 39 -1.58 18.03 15.99
N PRO A 40 -1.89 17.12 16.94
CA PRO A 40 -1.96 17.46 18.35
C PRO A 40 -0.63 18.01 18.86
N VAL A 41 -0.70 19.00 19.74
CA VAL A 41 0.51 19.61 20.33
C VAL A 41 0.67 19.13 21.77
N VAL A 42 1.71 18.35 22.02
CA VAL A 42 2.07 17.92 23.37
C VAL A 42 3.10 18.86 23.94
N SER A 43 2.79 19.50 25.06
CA SER A 43 3.76 20.27 25.84
C SER A 43 3.88 19.73 27.26
N SER A 44 5.09 19.77 27.80
CA SER A 44 5.40 19.36 29.17
C SER A 44 6.21 20.45 29.84
N SER A 45 5.77 20.89 31.02
CA SER A 45 6.46 21.86 31.86
C SER A 45 6.80 21.23 33.20
N GLY A 46 8.09 20.95 33.42
CA GLY A 46 8.59 20.53 34.72
C GLY A 46 8.96 21.74 35.59
N ARG A 47 8.54 21.74 36.84
CA ARG A 47 8.84 22.77 37.85
C ARG A 47 9.58 22.14 39.02
N VAL A 48 10.72 22.71 39.40
CA VAL A 48 11.50 22.26 40.56
C VAL A 48 11.71 23.44 41.51
N ALA A 49 11.34 23.24 42.78
CA ALA A 49 11.61 24.19 43.84
C ALA A 49 13.06 24.06 44.30
N LEU A 50 13.84 25.13 44.14
CA LEU A 50 15.19 25.25 44.70
C LEU A 50 15.13 25.97 46.07
N VAL A 51 16.22 25.88 46.82
CA VAL A 51 16.39 26.51 48.14
C VAL A 51 16.06 28.02 48.06
N GLU A 52 15.31 28.53 49.04
CA GLU A 52 14.93 29.94 49.20
C GLU A 52 14.26 30.60 47.98
N SER A 53 13.00 30.24 47.71
CA SER A 53 12.03 30.96 46.83
C SER A 53 12.32 30.98 45.31
N ARG A 54 13.32 30.23 44.82
CA ARG A 54 13.60 30.12 43.39
C ARG A 54 12.96 28.87 42.80
N VAL A 55 12.14 29.03 41.76
CA VAL A 55 11.55 27.92 40.99
C VAL A 55 12.22 27.89 39.63
N LEU A 56 12.72 26.72 39.22
CA LEU A 56 13.20 26.50 37.86
C LEU A 56 12.11 25.77 37.07
N PHE A 57 11.80 26.28 35.88
CA PHE A 57 10.90 25.63 34.93
C PHE A 57 11.67 25.20 33.68
N LYS A 58 11.33 24.04 33.15
CA LYS A 58 11.80 23.59 31.83
C LYS A 58 10.61 23.08 31.04
N CYS A 59 10.47 23.58 29.82
CA CYS A 59 9.39 23.18 28.93
C CYS A 59 9.94 22.38 27.74
N ALA A 60 9.23 21.33 27.37
CA ALA A 60 9.35 20.64 26.09
C ALA A 60 8.03 20.79 25.34
N ARG A 61 8.09 20.92 24.01
CA ARG A 61 6.93 20.98 23.14
C ARG A 61 7.22 20.14 21.90
N VAL A 62 6.28 19.28 21.55
CA VAL A 62 6.28 18.43 20.37
C VAL A 62 4.96 18.67 19.64
N VAL A 63 5.03 18.80 18.32
CA VAL A 63 3.84 18.72 17.45
C VAL A 63 3.85 17.31 16.91
N LEU A 64 2.77 16.57 17.14
CA LEU A 64 2.57 15.26 16.53
C LEU A 64 2.10 15.48 15.09
N GLU A 65 2.54 14.61 14.19
CA GLU A 65 2.04 14.53 12.82
C GLU A 65 1.53 13.10 12.60
N GLU A 66 0.51 12.95 11.77
CA GLU A 66 0.05 11.65 11.34
C GLU A 66 1.18 10.90 10.60
N GLU A 67 1.48 9.68 11.04
CA GLU A 67 2.44 8.83 10.36
C GLU A 67 1.78 8.28 9.09
N LYS A 68 2.15 8.84 7.94
CA LYS A 68 1.70 8.34 6.64
C LYS A 68 2.43 7.04 6.28
N TYR A 69 1.67 6.02 5.92
CA TYR A 69 2.21 4.72 5.52
C TYR A 69 2.61 4.71 4.04
N LYS A 70 3.73 4.08 3.69
CA LYS A 70 4.25 4.01 2.31
C LYS A 70 4.29 2.57 1.82
N PRO A 71 3.21 2.05 1.21
CA PRO A 71 3.17 0.66 0.75
C PRO A 71 4.15 0.36 -0.39
N TRP A 72 4.36 1.31 -1.30
CA TRP A 72 5.03 1.07 -2.58
C TRP A 72 6.50 1.48 -2.56
N ILE A 73 7.25 0.98 -1.59
CA ILE A 73 8.72 1.18 -1.49
C ILE A 73 9.53 0.04 -2.12
N ASN A 74 8.86 -1.07 -2.45
CA ASN A 74 9.40 -2.24 -3.14
C ASN A 74 8.64 -2.47 -4.45
N GLY A 75 9.19 -3.31 -5.34
CA GLY A 75 8.44 -3.79 -6.49
C GLY A 75 7.25 -4.65 -6.07
N ILE A 76 7.51 -5.61 -5.19
CA ILE A 76 6.49 -6.50 -4.64
C ILE A 76 6.74 -6.70 -3.14
N PHE A 77 5.69 -6.59 -2.33
CA PHE A 77 5.72 -6.98 -0.94
C PHE A 77 4.54 -7.90 -0.61
N GLY A 78 4.82 -9.02 0.03
CA GLY A 78 3.82 -9.97 0.55
C GLY A 78 3.85 -9.97 2.07
N ASP A 79 2.70 -10.08 2.74
CA ASP A 79 2.72 -10.33 4.19
C ASP A 79 3.13 -11.77 4.52
N GLU A 80 2.75 -12.72 3.67
CA GLU A 80 3.00 -14.15 3.87
C GLU A 80 3.96 -14.71 2.80
N GLU A 81 3.51 -14.84 1.56
CA GLU A 81 4.20 -15.62 0.53
C GLU A 81 4.32 -14.88 -0.79
N LEU A 82 5.44 -15.12 -1.49
CA LEU A 82 5.74 -14.68 -2.85
C LEU A 82 6.18 -15.89 -3.71
N ASP A 83 5.32 -16.32 -4.64
CA ASP A 83 5.64 -17.36 -5.62
C ASP A 83 5.84 -16.75 -7.02
N PHE A 84 7.01 -17.04 -7.60
CA PHE A 84 7.43 -16.60 -8.90
C PHE A 84 7.60 -17.77 -9.86
N SER A 85 6.67 -17.96 -10.79
CA SER A 85 6.80 -19.02 -11.80
C SER A 85 7.96 -18.78 -12.78
N SER A 86 8.16 -19.77 -13.66
CA SER A 86 9.30 -19.81 -14.56
C SER A 86 9.35 -18.61 -15.52
N ASN A 87 10.54 -18.03 -15.63
CA ASN A 87 10.84 -16.86 -16.48
C ASN A 87 10.12 -15.55 -16.08
N SER A 88 9.54 -15.48 -14.88
CA SER A 88 9.09 -14.20 -14.32
C SER A 88 10.27 -13.25 -14.13
N ILE A 89 10.01 -11.94 -14.25
CA ILE A 89 11.02 -10.90 -14.08
C ILE A 89 10.49 -9.85 -13.13
N VAL A 90 11.30 -9.46 -12.14
CA VAL A 90 11.08 -8.24 -11.35
C VAL A 90 12.28 -7.32 -11.58
N ASP A 91 12.05 -6.11 -12.06
CA ASP A 91 13.07 -5.07 -12.22
C ASP A 91 12.49 -3.70 -11.85
N SER A 92 13.14 -2.61 -12.26
CA SER A 92 12.62 -1.27 -12.01
C SER A 92 12.81 -0.28 -13.16
N TYR A 93 12.12 0.84 -13.04
CA TYR A 93 12.34 2.08 -13.79
C TYR A 93 11.84 3.27 -12.96
N ASP A 94 11.96 4.46 -13.53
CA ASP A 94 11.38 5.67 -12.97
C ASP A 94 10.55 6.38 -14.05
N SER A 95 9.23 6.39 -13.89
CA SER A 95 8.30 7.01 -14.85
C SER A 95 8.52 8.52 -14.99
N ARG A 96 9.10 9.17 -13.97
CA ARG A 96 9.49 10.60 -14.02
C ARG A 96 10.59 10.86 -15.05
N ASN A 97 11.35 9.83 -15.42
CA ASN A 97 12.38 9.88 -16.45
C ASN A 97 11.89 9.43 -17.84
N GLY A 98 10.60 9.09 -17.98
CA GLY A 98 9.97 8.63 -19.21
C GLY A 98 9.59 7.15 -19.17
N ALA A 99 9.21 6.61 -20.33
CA ALA A 99 8.78 5.21 -20.45
C ALA A 99 9.89 4.22 -20.06
N TYR A 100 9.48 3.02 -19.64
CA TYR A 100 10.37 1.89 -19.37
C TYR A 100 11.18 1.50 -20.62
N GLY A 101 12.45 1.16 -20.43
CA GLY A 101 13.32 0.61 -21.47
C GLY A 101 14.60 1.40 -21.73
N GLY A 102 15.52 0.79 -22.48
CA GLY A 102 16.79 1.41 -22.84
C GLY A 102 17.64 1.75 -21.60
N SER A 103 17.91 3.03 -21.39
CA SER A 103 18.64 3.50 -20.19
C SER A 103 17.75 3.70 -18.96
N ASN A 104 16.43 3.59 -19.09
CA ASN A 104 15.47 3.68 -17.98
C ASN A 104 15.06 2.29 -17.48
N MET A 105 16.00 1.36 -17.46
CA MET A 105 15.85 0.04 -16.83
C MET A 105 16.82 0.00 -15.66
N GLY A 106 16.31 -0.35 -14.48
CA GLY A 106 17.03 -0.39 -13.22
C GLY A 106 17.02 -1.76 -12.57
N SER A 107 17.74 -1.87 -11.45
CA SER A 107 17.91 -3.08 -10.67
C SER A 107 17.39 -2.92 -9.24
N GLU A 108 16.28 -2.19 -9.11
CA GLU A 108 15.70 -1.81 -7.83
C GLU A 108 14.30 -2.43 -7.69
N GLY A 109 14.04 -3.51 -8.43
CA GLY A 109 12.85 -4.34 -8.36
C GLY A 109 12.92 -5.24 -7.13
N HIS A 110 12.97 -4.63 -5.95
CA HIS A 110 13.08 -5.35 -4.68
C HIS A 110 11.81 -6.15 -4.41
N VAL A 111 11.98 -7.31 -3.79
CA VAL A 111 10.88 -8.11 -3.25
C VAL A 111 11.07 -8.29 -1.75
N GLY A 112 9.99 -8.43 -1.00
CA GLY A 112 10.10 -8.78 0.40
C GLY A 112 8.84 -9.40 0.99
N THR A 113 9.03 -10.15 2.07
CA THR A 113 7.94 -10.74 2.84
C THR A 113 8.11 -10.58 4.34
N ASN A 114 7.01 -10.57 5.10
CA ASN A 114 7.04 -10.81 6.56
C ASN A 114 7.14 -12.31 6.90
N GLY A 115 6.95 -13.19 5.92
CA GLY A 115 7.07 -14.64 6.05
C GLY A 115 8.46 -15.13 6.48
N THR A 116 8.48 -16.19 7.28
CA THR A 116 9.71 -16.78 7.85
C THR A 116 9.82 -18.28 7.60
N ASP A 117 8.83 -18.88 6.93
CA ASP A 117 8.77 -20.29 6.62
C ASP A 117 9.55 -20.60 5.34
N TYR A 118 9.84 -21.89 5.15
CA TYR A 118 10.60 -22.35 3.99
C TYR A 118 9.82 -22.07 2.71
N GLY A 119 10.42 -21.33 1.77
CA GLY A 119 9.81 -21.05 0.47
C GLY A 119 8.84 -19.89 0.46
N ASP A 120 8.73 -19.08 1.53
CA ASP A 120 7.87 -17.88 1.50
C ASP A 120 8.32 -16.86 0.44
N ILE A 121 9.55 -16.99 -0.09
CA ILE A 121 9.92 -16.44 -1.39
C ILE A 121 10.43 -17.59 -2.26
N ASP A 122 9.62 -18.07 -3.21
CA ASP A 122 9.98 -19.16 -4.13
C ASP A 122 10.12 -18.64 -5.57
N LEU A 123 11.28 -18.89 -6.19
CA LEU A 123 11.55 -18.58 -7.58
C LEU A 123 11.75 -19.86 -8.39
N ALA A 124 10.80 -20.15 -9.27
CA ALA A 124 10.89 -21.24 -10.22
C ALA A 124 11.92 -20.98 -11.34
N SER A 125 12.19 -22.00 -12.15
CA SER A 125 13.28 -21.98 -13.13
C SER A 125 13.32 -20.73 -14.02
N ASN A 126 14.48 -20.08 -14.07
CA ASN A 126 14.78 -18.89 -14.87
C ASN A 126 14.04 -17.61 -14.44
N ALA A 127 13.32 -17.61 -13.31
CA ALA A 127 12.84 -16.38 -12.72
C ALA A 127 14.01 -15.46 -12.36
N ARG A 128 13.85 -14.14 -12.52
CA ARG A 128 14.91 -13.16 -12.26
C ARG A 128 14.41 -11.99 -11.45
N ILE A 129 15.10 -11.69 -10.36
CA ILE A 129 14.86 -10.49 -9.55
C ILE A 129 16.07 -9.58 -9.66
N TYR A 130 15.90 -8.48 -10.38
CA TYR A 130 16.85 -7.38 -10.44
C TYR A 130 16.60 -6.44 -9.25
N GLY A 131 17.03 -6.89 -8.08
CA GLY A 131 16.84 -6.21 -6.80
C GLY A 131 17.19 -7.12 -5.63
N ASN A 132 17.05 -6.59 -4.42
CA ASN A 132 17.18 -7.35 -3.18
C ASN A 132 15.95 -8.23 -2.94
N ALA A 133 16.12 -9.30 -2.18
CA ALA A 133 15.02 -10.10 -1.65
C ALA A 133 15.15 -10.18 -0.13
N VAL A 134 14.09 -9.78 0.58
CA VAL A 134 14.11 -9.66 2.04
C VAL A 134 13.05 -10.55 2.66
N SER A 135 13.48 -11.42 3.58
CA SER A 135 12.63 -12.34 4.34
C SER A 135 12.16 -11.73 5.66
N GLY A 136 11.21 -12.38 6.32
CA GLY A 136 10.66 -11.92 7.58
C GLY A 136 11.68 -11.85 8.73
N PRO A 137 11.36 -11.14 9.82
CA PRO A 137 12.31 -10.89 10.90
C PRO A 137 12.81 -12.14 11.60
N GLU A 138 14.05 -12.06 12.09
CA GLU A 138 14.75 -13.14 12.79
C GLU A 138 14.94 -14.43 11.98
N SER A 139 14.51 -14.46 10.72
CA SER A 139 14.69 -15.60 9.82
C SER A 139 16.12 -15.67 9.26
N ASN A 140 16.46 -16.85 8.75
CA ASN A 140 17.64 -17.05 7.92
C ASN A 140 17.21 -16.98 6.44
N PRO A 141 17.63 -15.96 5.68
CA PRO A 141 17.18 -15.77 4.30
C PRO A 141 17.46 -16.98 3.39
N ALA A 142 18.50 -17.75 3.67
CA ALA A 142 18.84 -18.95 2.89
C ALA A 142 17.85 -20.12 3.04
N ASP A 143 17.05 -20.13 4.11
CA ASP A 143 16.02 -21.15 4.35
C ASP A 143 14.64 -20.68 3.82
N VAL A 144 14.40 -19.37 3.80
CA VAL A 144 13.12 -18.76 3.39
C VAL A 144 13.08 -18.51 1.88
N ILE A 145 14.20 -18.07 1.31
CA ILE A 145 14.30 -17.67 -0.10
C ILE A 145 14.84 -18.84 -0.92
N ILE A 146 13.98 -19.44 -1.74
CA ILE A 146 14.27 -20.63 -2.52
C ILE A 146 14.33 -20.28 -3.99
N THR A 147 15.42 -20.71 -4.65
CA THR A 147 15.62 -20.53 -6.09
C THR A 147 15.81 -21.88 -6.76
N TRP A 148 15.02 -22.17 -7.79
CA TRP A 148 15.09 -23.41 -8.57
C TRP A 148 15.73 -23.20 -9.94
N GLY A 149 16.41 -24.24 -10.45
CA GLY A 149 17.01 -24.21 -11.78
C GLY A 149 18.04 -23.10 -11.95
N ASN A 150 17.84 -22.23 -12.96
CA ASN A 150 18.68 -21.04 -13.18
C ASN A 150 18.01 -19.75 -12.70
N ALA A 151 17.11 -19.82 -11.71
CA ALA A 151 16.59 -18.63 -11.08
C ALA A 151 17.73 -17.81 -10.43
N GLU A 152 17.63 -16.48 -10.47
CA GLU A 152 18.69 -15.60 -9.99
C GLU A 152 18.12 -14.32 -9.37
N ILE A 153 18.65 -13.98 -8.19
CA ILE A 153 18.43 -12.71 -7.50
C ILE A 153 19.74 -11.93 -7.60
N PHE A 154 19.70 -10.75 -8.21
CA PHE A 154 20.90 -9.96 -8.53
C PHE A 154 21.31 -8.99 -7.41
N GLY A 155 20.47 -8.82 -6.40
CA GLY A 155 20.75 -8.01 -5.20
C GLY A 155 21.12 -8.84 -3.97
N GLU A 156 21.00 -8.21 -2.82
CA GLU A 156 21.29 -8.82 -1.52
C GLU A 156 20.09 -9.65 -1.02
N LEU A 157 20.40 -10.72 -0.29
CA LEU A 157 19.43 -11.51 0.47
C LEU A 157 19.58 -11.12 1.94
N ASP A 158 18.49 -10.66 2.56
CA ASP A 158 18.51 -10.22 3.95
C ASP A 158 17.22 -10.60 4.69
N SER A 159 17.16 -10.35 5.99
CA SER A 159 15.94 -10.42 6.78
C SER A 159 15.58 -9.06 7.37
N LEU A 160 14.27 -8.81 7.49
CA LEU A 160 13.76 -7.59 8.10
C LEU A 160 14.21 -7.50 9.57
N SER A 161 14.44 -6.29 10.08
CA SER A 161 14.71 -6.10 11.52
C SER A 161 13.45 -6.21 12.38
N GLU A 162 12.30 -5.89 11.80
CA GLU A 162 10.97 -5.93 12.40
C GLU A 162 9.93 -6.14 11.30
N PRO A 163 8.74 -6.69 11.59
CA PRO A 163 7.74 -6.91 10.55
C PRO A 163 7.34 -5.58 9.92
N ASN A 164 7.28 -5.53 8.59
CA ASN A 164 6.75 -4.38 7.87
C ASN A 164 5.24 -4.33 8.09
N ALA A 165 4.74 -3.26 8.72
CA ALA A 165 3.33 -3.13 9.02
C ALA A 165 2.48 -3.04 7.74
N MET A 166 1.35 -3.75 7.72
CA MET A 166 0.38 -3.73 6.62
C MET A 166 -0.97 -3.17 7.13
N PRO A 167 -1.08 -1.85 7.38
CA PRO A 167 -2.26 -1.25 7.99
C PRO A 167 -3.52 -1.37 7.12
N SER A 168 -4.67 -1.37 7.78
CA SER A 168 -5.97 -1.33 7.10
C SER A 168 -6.12 -0.08 6.23
N VAL A 169 -6.80 -0.25 5.09
CA VAL A 169 -7.11 0.87 4.19
C VAL A 169 -8.31 1.66 4.73
N PRO A 170 -8.16 2.98 5.02
CA PRO A 170 -9.30 3.79 5.45
C PRO A 170 -10.33 3.91 4.33
N LEU A 171 -11.61 3.71 4.67
CA LEU A 171 -12.70 3.79 3.70
C LEU A 171 -12.87 5.22 3.17
N PRO A 172 -13.14 5.39 1.86
CA PRO A 172 -13.40 6.70 1.29
C PRO A 172 -14.70 7.27 1.89
N LYS A 173 -14.64 8.53 2.35
CA LYS A 173 -15.77 9.22 2.98
C LYS A 173 -16.57 10.02 1.94
N SER A 174 -17.87 10.19 2.20
CA SER A 174 -18.74 11.13 1.47
C SER A 174 -18.96 10.83 -0.03
N LEU A 175 -18.84 9.57 -0.46
CA LEU A 175 -19.16 9.18 -1.83
C LEU A 175 -20.67 8.98 -2.05
N LEU A 176 -21.17 9.32 -3.25
CA LEU A 176 -22.55 9.07 -3.65
C LEU A 176 -22.79 7.57 -3.85
N TYR A 177 -23.90 7.04 -3.36
CA TYR A 177 -24.30 5.66 -3.61
C TYR A 177 -24.95 5.51 -4.98
N ASN A 178 -24.29 4.79 -5.90
CA ASN A 178 -24.71 4.60 -7.28
C ASN A 178 -25.34 3.21 -7.55
N GLY A 179 -25.31 2.30 -6.57
CA GLY A 179 -25.89 0.95 -6.72
C GLY A 179 -25.07 0.07 -7.67
N ASP A 180 -25.72 -0.78 -8.45
CA ASP A 180 -25.03 -1.67 -9.38
C ASP A 180 -24.61 -0.94 -10.66
N TYR A 181 -23.36 -1.11 -11.07
CA TYR A 181 -22.87 -0.73 -12.39
C TYR A 181 -22.73 -1.97 -13.27
N PHE A 182 -23.40 -1.95 -14.42
CA PHE A 182 -23.35 -3.03 -15.41
C PHE A 182 -23.36 -2.44 -16.83
N LEU A 183 -22.40 -2.89 -17.65
CA LEU A 183 -22.33 -2.54 -19.07
C LEU A 183 -22.05 -3.80 -19.90
N GLY A 184 -22.71 -3.97 -21.05
CA GLY A 184 -22.57 -5.18 -21.87
C GLY A 184 -22.89 -4.93 -23.35
N GLY A 185 -22.86 -5.99 -24.17
CA GLY A 185 -23.44 -5.94 -25.52
C GLY A 185 -22.71 -5.09 -26.57
N ASN A 186 -21.40 -4.84 -26.41
CA ASN A 186 -20.61 -3.84 -27.17
C ASN A 186 -20.96 -2.39 -26.87
N ASP A 187 -21.70 -2.11 -25.79
CA ASP A 187 -21.98 -0.73 -25.38
C ASP A 187 -20.71 -0.06 -24.83
N SER A 188 -20.72 1.27 -24.89
CA SER A 188 -19.69 2.12 -24.31
C SER A 188 -20.29 3.15 -23.38
N ASP A 189 -19.58 3.48 -22.30
CA ASP A 189 -20.00 4.47 -21.32
C ASP A 189 -18.83 5.31 -20.80
N THR A 190 -19.14 6.40 -20.10
CA THR A 190 -18.17 7.31 -19.51
C THR A 190 -18.47 7.54 -18.03
N ILE A 191 -17.43 7.53 -17.20
CA ILE A 191 -17.51 7.86 -15.78
C ILE A 191 -16.68 9.11 -15.52
N ASP A 192 -17.33 10.15 -15.01
CA ASP A 192 -16.72 11.43 -14.65
C ASP A 192 -17.03 11.86 -13.21
N GLU A 193 -17.71 11.01 -12.43
CA GLU A 193 -18.03 11.25 -11.04
C GLU A 193 -17.61 10.06 -10.15
N SER A 194 -17.22 10.37 -8.91
CA SER A 194 -16.89 9.36 -7.89
C SER A 194 -18.16 8.69 -7.35
N GLY A 195 -18.06 7.46 -6.86
CA GLY A 195 -19.24 6.75 -6.35
C GLY A 195 -18.96 5.43 -5.64
N VAL A 196 -19.97 4.98 -4.90
CA VAL A 196 -20.06 3.65 -4.28
C VAL A 196 -20.92 2.74 -5.16
N TYR A 197 -20.38 1.57 -5.48
CA TYR A 197 -21.02 0.58 -6.34
C TYR A 197 -21.17 -0.75 -5.61
N THR A 198 -22.37 -1.33 -5.63
CA THR A 198 -22.60 -2.68 -5.09
C THR A 198 -22.03 -3.78 -5.98
N SER A 199 -21.88 -3.50 -7.26
CA SER A 199 -21.10 -4.28 -8.21
C SER A 199 -20.62 -3.39 -9.36
N PHE A 200 -19.51 -3.75 -10.01
CA PHE A 200 -18.99 -3.10 -11.20
C PHE A 200 -18.61 -4.17 -12.22
N ARG A 201 -19.50 -4.39 -13.18
CA ARG A 201 -19.45 -5.55 -14.09
C ARG A 201 -19.43 -5.11 -15.53
N LEU A 202 -18.34 -5.42 -16.23
CA LEU A 202 -18.19 -5.19 -17.67
C LEU A 202 -18.31 -6.52 -18.40
N ASP A 203 -19.45 -6.74 -19.06
CA ASP A 203 -19.68 -7.92 -19.86
C ASP A 203 -18.95 -7.82 -21.22
N SER A 204 -19.03 -8.89 -22.01
CA SER A 204 -18.23 -9.08 -23.20
C SER A 204 -18.31 -7.89 -24.16
N ASN A 205 -17.14 -7.40 -24.57
CA ASN A 205 -16.95 -6.26 -25.48
C ASN A 205 -17.42 -4.89 -24.94
N ALA A 206 -17.83 -4.77 -23.67
CA ALA A 206 -18.17 -3.48 -23.07
C ALA A 206 -16.94 -2.57 -22.94
N ARG A 207 -17.11 -1.26 -23.11
CA ARG A 207 -16.03 -0.28 -22.97
C ARG A 207 -16.42 0.86 -22.04
N VAL A 208 -15.71 1.03 -20.93
CA VAL A 208 -15.88 2.20 -20.05
C VAL A 208 -14.65 3.08 -20.16
N THR A 209 -14.85 4.39 -20.19
CA THR A 209 -13.76 5.37 -20.09
C THR A 209 -13.98 6.29 -18.89
N ILE A 210 -13.02 6.36 -18.00
CA ILE A 210 -12.98 7.31 -16.89
C ILE A 210 -12.32 8.60 -17.39
N THR A 211 -13.02 9.73 -17.31
CA THR A 211 -12.60 11.01 -17.93
C THR A 211 -12.36 12.14 -16.93
N ALA A 212 -12.46 11.88 -15.63
CA ALA A 212 -12.19 12.83 -14.57
C ALA A 212 -11.54 12.14 -13.38
N ASP A 213 -10.88 12.92 -12.51
CA ASP A 213 -10.32 12.38 -11.26
C ASP A 213 -11.46 11.82 -10.40
N VAL A 214 -11.43 10.51 -10.14
CA VAL A 214 -12.52 9.83 -9.43
C VAL A 214 -12.03 8.81 -8.42
N THR A 215 -12.83 8.60 -7.39
CA THR A 215 -12.75 7.47 -6.48
C THR A 215 -13.94 6.55 -6.70
N LEU A 216 -13.68 5.29 -7.03
CA LEU A 216 -14.70 4.25 -7.16
C LEU A 216 -14.58 3.31 -5.97
N PHE A 217 -15.64 3.13 -5.19
CA PHE A 217 -15.67 2.12 -4.13
C PHE A 217 -16.62 0.99 -4.51
N ILE A 218 -16.07 -0.15 -4.91
CA ILE A 218 -16.84 -1.34 -5.26
C ILE A 218 -16.95 -2.23 -4.01
N THR A 219 -18.13 -2.22 -3.38
CA THR A 219 -18.36 -2.98 -2.14
C THR A 219 -18.61 -4.46 -2.39
N GLY A 220 -18.95 -4.84 -3.62
CA GLY A 220 -19.19 -6.23 -4.03
C GLY A 220 -18.26 -6.65 -5.16
N GLU A 221 -18.82 -7.24 -6.20
CA GLU A 221 -18.04 -7.81 -7.32
C GLU A 221 -17.51 -6.72 -8.26
N PHE A 222 -16.20 -6.71 -8.50
CA PHE A 222 -15.58 -6.14 -9.70
C PHE A 222 -15.28 -7.27 -10.68
N SER A 223 -15.89 -7.26 -11.86
CA SER A 223 -15.62 -8.27 -12.88
C SER A 223 -15.57 -7.72 -14.30
N MET A 224 -14.67 -8.29 -15.10
CA MET A 224 -14.47 -7.99 -16.50
C MET A 224 -14.51 -9.28 -17.33
N SER A 225 -15.46 -9.39 -18.26
CA SER A 225 -15.61 -10.49 -19.22
C SER A 225 -14.90 -10.20 -20.54
N SER A 226 -14.64 -11.22 -21.34
CA SER A 226 -13.79 -11.16 -22.53
C SER A 226 -14.03 -9.96 -23.47
N ASN A 227 -12.94 -9.36 -23.94
CA ASN A 227 -12.88 -8.17 -24.78
C ASN A 227 -13.41 -6.88 -24.14
N SER A 228 -13.76 -6.88 -22.85
CA SER A 228 -14.11 -5.64 -22.16
C SER A 228 -12.88 -4.78 -21.87
N GLN A 229 -13.09 -3.47 -21.79
CA GLN A 229 -12.05 -2.48 -21.55
C GLN A 229 -12.51 -1.46 -20.51
N LEU A 230 -11.65 -1.19 -19.52
CA LEU A 230 -11.75 -0.05 -18.62
C LEU A 230 -10.57 0.86 -18.93
N ASP A 231 -10.85 2.01 -19.55
CA ASP A 231 -9.83 3.00 -19.88
C ASP A 231 -9.85 4.14 -18.87
N ILE A 232 -8.68 4.48 -18.35
CA ILE A 232 -8.44 5.71 -17.60
C ILE A 232 -7.82 6.69 -18.57
N ALA A 233 -8.49 7.81 -18.83
CA ALA A 233 -8.01 8.83 -19.76
C ALA A 233 -6.66 9.42 -19.31
N ASP A 234 -5.90 9.95 -20.26
CA ASP A 234 -4.62 10.59 -19.97
C ASP A 234 -4.79 11.77 -18.98
N ALA A 235 -3.78 11.96 -18.12
CA ALA A 235 -3.75 12.95 -17.04
C ALA A 235 -4.87 12.86 -15.99
N ILE A 236 -5.59 11.72 -15.91
CA ILE A 236 -6.62 11.47 -14.91
C ILE A 236 -6.10 10.58 -13.79
N LYS A 237 -6.47 10.89 -12.55
CA LYS A 237 -6.18 10.09 -11.36
C LYS A 237 -7.39 9.29 -10.90
N VAL A 238 -7.21 7.99 -10.75
CA VAL A 238 -8.26 7.06 -10.32
C VAL A 238 -7.79 6.28 -9.10
N THR A 239 -8.65 6.21 -8.10
CA THR A 239 -8.49 5.27 -6.98
C THR A 239 -9.68 4.34 -6.93
N ILE A 240 -9.41 3.04 -7.01
CA ILE A 240 -10.42 1.97 -6.95
C ILE A 240 -10.30 1.28 -5.60
N TYR A 241 -11.28 1.48 -4.73
CA TYR A 241 -11.42 0.72 -3.49
C TYR A 241 -12.23 -0.55 -3.75
N LEU A 242 -11.70 -1.69 -3.30
CA LEU A 242 -12.32 -3.00 -3.39
C LEU A 242 -12.78 -3.44 -2.00
N GLY A 243 -14.04 -3.87 -1.91
CA GLY A 243 -14.64 -4.43 -0.70
C GLY A 243 -15.25 -5.82 -0.87
N GLY A 244 -15.31 -6.35 -2.09
CA GLY A 244 -15.84 -7.68 -2.39
C GLY A 244 -14.85 -8.56 -3.13
N SER A 245 -15.17 -8.97 -4.36
CA SER A 245 -14.32 -9.86 -5.18
C SER A 245 -13.75 -9.11 -6.39
N PHE A 246 -12.61 -9.56 -6.90
CA PHE A 246 -12.01 -9.04 -8.11
C PHE A 246 -11.67 -10.18 -9.06
N ILE A 247 -12.19 -10.10 -10.29
CA ILE A 247 -11.79 -11.01 -11.36
C ILE A 247 -11.68 -10.29 -12.70
N GLN A 248 -10.49 -10.34 -13.27
CA GLN A 248 -10.23 -9.92 -14.64
C GLN A 248 -10.10 -11.19 -15.51
N HIS A 249 -11.12 -11.53 -16.30
CA HIS A 249 -11.06 -12.70 -17.19
C HIS A 249 -10.14 -12.46 -18.40
N SER A 250 -9.83 -13.52 -19.12
CA SER A 250 -8.99 -13.45 -20.33
C SER A 250 -9.51 -12.48 -21.40
N ASN A 251 -8.56 -11.86 -22.10
CA ASN A 251 -8.77 -10.90 -23.19
C ASN A 251 -9.46 -9.59 -22.74
N THR A 252 -9.21 -9.14 -21.53
CA THR A 252 -9.71 -7.86 -21.00
C THR A 252 -8.57 -6.90 -20.70
N GLN A 253 -8.84 -5.61 -20.60
CA GLN A 253 -7.80 -4.60 -20.38
C GLN A 253 -8.26 -3.53 -19.39
N ILE A 254 -7.43 -3.24 -18.39
CA ILE A 254 -7.51 -2.04 -17.57
C ILE A 254 -6.39 -1.11 -18.05
N ASN A 255 -6.73 -0.13 -18.88
CA ASN A 255 -5.76 0.71 -19.57
C ASN A 255 -5.61 2.04 -18.83
N ASN A 256 -4.46 2.27 -18.21
CA ASN A 256 -4.07 3.62 -17.82
C ASN A 256 -3.35 4.29 -18.97
N LEU A 257 -4.07 5.15 -19.72
CA LEU A 257 -3.57 5.75 -20.97
C LEU A 257 -2.47 6.80 -20.76
N SER A 258 -2.23 7.21 -19.50
CA SER A 258 -1.10 8.08 -19.16
C SER A 258 0.23 7.33 -19.08
N GLU A 259 0.20 5.99 -18.95
CA GLU A 259 1.36 5.14 -18.64
C GLU A 259 2.11 5.56 -17.35
N ASP A 260 1.48 6.37 -16.49
CA ASP A 260 1.99 6.81 -15.19
C ASP A 260 1.36 5.95 -14.08
N PRO A 261 2.10 5.00 -13.47
CA PRO A 261 1.57 4.17 -12.39
C PRO A 261 1.06 4.95 -11.18
N THR A 262 1.49 6.20 -10.96
CA THR A 262 1.01 7.03 -9.84
C THR A 262 -0.42 7.54 -10.02
N SER A 263 -1.00 7.41 -11.22
CA SER A 263 -2.34 7.90 -11.55
C SER A 263 -3.44 6.84 -11.40
N LEU A 264 -3.10 5.55 -11.19
CA LEU A 264 -4.07 4.49 -10.94
C LEU A 264 -3.69 3.69 -9.70
N LEU A 265 -4.53 3.77 -8.67
CA LEU A 265 -4.37 3.03 -7.41
C LEU A 265 -5.53 2.06 -7.21
N ILE A 266 -5.23 0.80 -6.89
CA ILE A 266 -6.21 -0.22 -6.50
C ILE A 266 -5.98 -0.58 -5.03
N MET A 267 -7.00 -0.39 -4.20
CA MET A 267 -6.93 -0.41 -2.75
C MET A 267 -7.91 -1.45 -2.18
N GLY A 268 -7.42 -2.48 -1.48
CA GLY A 268 -8.22 -3.49 -0.81
C GLY A 268 -8.58 -3.07 0.61
N THR A 269 -9.87 -2.97 0.91
CA THR A 269 -10.36 -2.73 2.27
C THR A 269 -10.29 -4.00 3.13
N ASP A 270 -10.55 -3.91 4.43
CA ASP A 270 -10.56 -5.10 5.32
C ASP A 270 -11.54 -6.20 4.90
N THR A 271 -12.58 -5.84 4.12
CA THR A 271 -13.53 -6.82 3.59
C THR A 271 -13.07 -7.46 2.28
N PHE A 272 -12.06 -6.88 1.62
CA PHE A 272 -11.38 -7.48 0.47
C PHE A 272 -10.25 -8.39 0.97
N ASN A 273 -10.63 -9.61 1.35
CA ASN A 273 -9.75 -10.57 2.02
C ASN A 273 -9.76 -11.97 1.37
N GLY A 274 -10.16 -12.02 0.09
CA GLY A 274 -10.17 -13.23 -0.73
C GLY A 274 -9.13 -13.16 -1.83
N GLU A 275 -9.52 -13.65 -3.00
CA GLU A 275 -8.65 -13.75 -4.17
C GLU A 275 -8.82 -12.54 -5.10
N MET A 276 -7.69 -12.04 -5.61
CA MET A 276 -7.62 -11.06 -6.68
C MET A 276 -7.06 -11.72 -7.95
N GLU A 277 -7.94 -12.14 -8.84
CA GLU A 277 -7.56 -12.93 -10.01
C GLU A 277 -7.32 -12.07 -11.27
N TRP A 278 -6.10 -12.16 -11.82
CA TRP A 278 -5.69 -11.49 -13.05
C TRP A 278 -5.41 -12.51 -14.16
N ASN A 279 -6.43 -12.86 -14.93
CA ASN A 279 -6.38 -13.94 -15.93
C ASN A 279 -6.19 -13.42 -17.37
N SER A 280 -5.70 -12.19 -17.57
CA SER A 280 -5.57 -11.55 -18.89
C SER A 280 -4.15 -11.16 -19.23
N ASN A 281 -3.66 -11.60 -20.40
CA ASN A 281 -2.41 -11.08 -20.96
C ASN A 281 -2.60 -9.60 -21.31
N SER A 282 -2.11 -8.72 -20.45
CA SER A 282 -2.32 -7.27 -20.54
C SER A 282 -1.10 -6.51 -20.07
N GLN A 283 -1.03 -5.24 -20.44
CA GLN A 283 -0.12 -4.30 -19.81
C GLN A 283 -0.92 -3.50 -18.79
N PHE A 284 -0.35 -3.26 -17.62
CA PHE A 284 -1.00 -2.52 -16.54
C PHE A 284 -0.05 -1.46 -15.99
N TRP A 285 -0.50 -0.21 -15.89
CA TRP A 285 0.24 0.86 -15.22
C TRP A 285 -0.55 1.36 -14.01
N GLY A 286 -0.11 0.98 -12.82
CA GLY A 286 -0.79 1.34 -11.58
C GLY A 286 -0.15 0.68 -10.36
N ALA A 287 -0.64 1.02 -9.18
CA ALA A 287 -0.19 0.42 -7.93
C ALA A 287 -1.33 -0.30 -7.22
N VAL A 288 -1.01 -1.43 -6.58
CA VAL A 288 -1.97 -2.28 -5.87
C VAL A 288 -1.57 -2.36 -4.41
N TYR A 289 -2.52 -2.10 -3.51
CA TYR A 289 -2.37 -2.31 -2.07
C TYR A 289 -3.58 -3.06 -1.52
N VAL A 290 -3.43 -4.36 -1.28
CA VAL A 290 -4.50 -5.28 -0.86
C VAL A 290 -4.03 -6.12 0.34
N PRO A 291 -3.85 -5.52 1.53
CA PRO A 291 -3.11 -6.13 2.63
C PRO A 291 -3.73 -7.41 3.20
N GLN A 292 -5.00 -7.70 2.89
CA GLN A 292 -5.72 -8.87 3.37
C GLN A 292 -6.03 -9.91 2.28
N ALA A 293 -5.66 -9.65 1.02
CA ALA A 293 -6.02 -10.49 -0.12
C ALA A 293 -4.80 -11.13 -0.78
N ASN A 294 -5.02 -12.30 -1.36
CA ASN A 294 -4.03 -13.01 -2.15
C ASN A 294 -4.19 -12.57 -3.62
N ILE A 295 -3.07 -12.34 -4.32
CA ILE A 295 -3.07 -12.01 -5.74
C ILE A 295 -2.62 -13.22 -6.53
N HIS A 296 -3.42 -13.61 -7.52
CA HIS A 296 -3.04 -14.60 -8.53
C HIS A 296 -2.92 -13.94 -9.90
N LEU A 297 -1.68 -13.76 -10.35
CA LEU A 297 -1.34 -13.21 -11.67
C LEU A 297 -1.16 -14.33 -12.70
N ASN A 298 -2.29 -14.86 -13.15
CA ASN A 298 -2.38 -16.01 -14.06
C ASN A 298 -2.25 -15.60 -15.55
N SER A 299 -1.29 -14.74 -15.86
CA SER A 299 -1.14 -14.18 -17.20
C SER A 299 0.28 -13.70 -17.50
N ASN A 300 0.65 -13.68 -18.78
CA ASN A 300 1.93 -13.13 -19.23
C ASN A 300 1.79 -11.60 -19.29
N ALA A 301 1.51 -10.98 -18.14
CA ALA A 301 1.30 -9.55 -18.02
C ALA A 301 2.64 -8.80 -17.90
N ASP A 302 2.69 -7.59 -18.45
CA ASP A 302 3.73 -6.62 -18.12
C ASP A 302 3.09 -5.60 -17.16
N PHE A 303 3.42 -5.70 -15.87
CA PHE A 303 2.93 -4.85 -14.79
C PHE A 303 3.94 -3.74 -14.52
N TYR A 304 3.54 -2.49 -14.65
CA TYR A 304 4.36 -1.31 -14.38
C TYR A 304 3.82 -0.59 -13.14
N GLY A 305 4.55 -0.64 -12.04
CA GLY A 305 4.12 -0.05 -10.78
C GLY A 305 4.58 -0.86 -9.57
N SER A 306 3.75 -1.00 -8.54
CA SER A 306 4.12 -1.74 -7.33
C SER A 306 2.95 -2.52 -6.76
N ILE A 307 3.25 -3.64 -6.13
CA ILE A 307 2.27 -4.54 -5.53
C ILE A 307 2.59 -4.72 -4.04
N SER A 308 1.56 -4.61 -3.21
CA SER A 308 1.63 -4.96 -1.79
C SER A 308 0.36 -5.72 -1.41
N ALA A 309 0.51 -6.97 -0.99
CA ALA A 309 -0.61 -7.91 -0.82
C ALA A 309 -0.40 -8.82 0.40
N LYS A 310 -1.39 -9.64 0.75
CA LYS A 310 -1.20 -10.71 1.74
C LYS A 310 -0.25 -11.76 1.19
N SER A 311 -0.51 -12.25 -0.01
CA SER A 311 0.40 -13.08 -0.78
C SER A 311 0.32 -12.72 -2.26
N PHE A 312 1.35 -13.10 -2.99
CA PHE A 312 1.43 -12.91 -4.43
C PHE A 312 1.94 -14.19 -5.09
N ASP A 313 1.20 -14.64 -6.09
CA ASP A 313 1.53 -15.77 -6.92
C ASP A 313 1.44 -15.35 -8.38
N CYS A 314 2.49 -15.59 -9.16
CA CYS A 314 2.47 -15.39 -10.61
C CYS A 314 2.75 -16.68 -11.37
N ASP A 315 1.71 -17.27 -11.94
CA ASP A 315 1.70 -18.57 -12.63
C ASP A 315 2.32 -18.58 -14.05
N SER A 316 2.81 -17.45 -14.57
CA SER A 316 3.41 -17.42 -15.92
C SER A 316 4.54 -16.40 -16.10
N ASN A 317 5.00 -16.17 -17.34
CA ASN A 317 6.15 -15.31 -17.71
C ASN A 317 5.88 -13.81 -17.50
N ALA A 318 5.22 -13.44 -16.41
CA ALA A 318 4.89 -12.08 -16.03
C ALA A 318 6.17 -11.27 -15.78
N LYS A 319 6.11 -9.99 -16.14
CA LYS A 319 7.17 -9.04 -15.83
C LYS A 319 6.59 -7.94 -14.97
N ILE A 320 7.26 -7.66 -13.86
CA ILE A 320 6.91 -6.61 -12.92
C ILE A 320 8.04 -5.58 -12.96
N HIS A 321 7.68 -4.37 -13.35
CA HIS A 321 8.57 -3.25 -13.53
C HIS A 321 8.25 -2.23 -12.43
N TYR A 322 9.04 -2.24 -11.36
CA TYR A 322 8.85 -1.32 -10.25
C TYR A 322 9.03 0.13 -10.67
N ASP A 323 8.02 0.98 -10.45
CA ASP A 323 8.14 2.42 -10.69
C ASP A 323 8.53 3.20 -9.43
N TRP A 324 9.73 3.78 -9.47
CA TRP A 324 10.30 4.61 -8.41
C TRP A 324 9.51 5.86 -8.06
N ALA A 325 8.63 6.32 -8.96
CA ALA A 325 7.74 7.44 -8.65
C ALA A 325 6.78 7.11 -7.49
N LEU A 326 6.41 5.83 -7.32
CA LEU A 326 5.45 5.38 -6.31
C LEU A 326 5.98 5.47 -4.87
N ALA A 327 7.30 5.42 -4.66
CA ALA A 327 7.92 5.56 -3.33
C ALA A 327 7.62 6.91 -2.64
N ALA A 328 7.19 7.91 -3.42
CA ALA A 328 6.79 9.22 -2.91
C ALA A 328 5.33 9.24 -2.42
N LEU A 329 4.50 8.29 -2.85
CA LEU A 329 3.11 8.20 -2.42
C LEU A 329 3.02 7.63 -1.01
N ALA A 330 2.08 8.16 -0.24
CA ALA A 330 1.81 7.70 1.11
C ALA A 330 0.30 7.68 1.34
N LEU A 331 -0.16 6.64 2.02
CA LEU A 331 -1.52 6.48 2.48
C LEU A 331 -1.67 7.13 3.86
N ASP A 332 -2.87 7.60 4.15
CA ASP A 332 -3.24 7.97 5.51
C ASP A 332 -3.18 6.70 6.38
N GLY A 333 -2.50 6.80 7.52
CA GLY A 333 -2.33 5.70 8.44
C GLY A 333 -3.65 5.42 9.16
N ALA A 334 -3.96 4.14 9.43
CA ALA A 334 -5.10 3.77 10.26
C ALA A 334 -4.84 4.04 11.74
#